data_AF-A0A4Y3UNE3-F1
#
_entry.id   AF-A0A4Y3UNE3-F1
#
_cell.length_a   1.000
_cell.length_b   1.000
_cell.length_c   1.000
_cell.angle_alpha   90.00
_cell.angle_beta   90.00
_cell.angle_gamma   90.00
#
_symmetry.space_group_name_H-M   'P 1'
#
loop_
_entity.id
_entity.type
_entity.pdbx_description
1 polymer ?
#
loop_
_entity_poly.entity_id
_entity_poly.type
_entity_poly.pdbx_seq_one_letter_code
_entity_poly.pdbx_strand_id
1 'polypeptide(L)'
;MRGAGTAHATVEPVDFGEIACHVITTVAANVGGVEELLAGRPGSWEADYVRQIVQSTAGDDPDELLRYRTEPVRLAFDAEDVFYDLGLADLYEQEAAEAGSREDAIDEELFNAVATPEERARIAEIQAAMPSWAEGGDGDRELSVSLMQEASTITEAIAARAEAAGEPLIAALTSARTVTATVEKLWEQDLAAYTQAYLAAARRYLTDRGVTCGVELATIPTGELATWDALTDQVHEYARANAPLPMTGEAPDHSDGSPADALRRAGLTYTDRARQA
;
A
#
# COMPACT_ATOMS: atom_id res chain seq x y z
N MET A 1 -16.69 -5.98 62.32
CA MET A 1 -16.59 -7.44 62.54
C MET A 1 -18.00 -8.02 62.57
N ARG A 2 -18.44 -8.65 61.47
CA ARG A 2 -19.63 -9.53 61.41
C ARG A 2 -19.11 -10.92 61.05
N GLY A 3 -19.60 -11.92 61.76
CA GLY A 3 -18.98 -13.24 61.94
C GLY A 3 -18.95 -14.14 60.69
N ALA A 4 -18.04 -15.10 60.75
CA ALA A 4 -17.84 -16.16 59.78
C ALA A 4 -19.04 -17.15 59.74
N GLY A 5 -19.41 -17.57 58.53
CA GLY A 5 -20.11 -18.83 58.26
C GLY A 5 -21.65 -18.83 58.40
N THR A 6 -22.36 -18.52 57.31
CA THR A 6 -23.76 -18.96 57.10
C THR A 6 -23.94 -19.46 55.67
N ALA A 7 -24.66 -20.58 55.51
CA ALA A 7 -24.93 -21.30 54.26
C ALA A 7 -25.87 -20.60 53.26
N HIS A 8 -25.82 -19.28 53.21
CA HIS A 8 -26.53 -18.45 52.24
C HIS A 8 -25.58 -17.36 51.75
N ALA A 9 -24.60 -17.76 50.92
CA ALA A 9 -24.09 -16.82 49.94
C ALA A 9 -25.27 -16.56 49.00
N THR A 10 -25.94 -15.42 49.17
CA THR A 10 -26.94 -14.96 48.19
C THR A 10 -26.17 -14.70 46.91
N VAL A 11 -26.28 -15.62 45.95
CA VAL A 11 -25.86 -15.36 44.57
C VAL A 11 -26.77 -14.26 44.06
N GLU A 12 -26.18 -13.15 43.65
CA GLU A 12 -26.92 -12.05 43.01
C GLU A 12 -27.66 -12.61 41.77
N PRO A 13 -28.97 -12.35 41.62
CA PRO A 13 -29.71 -12.79 40.44
C PRO A 13 -29.08 -12.21 39.17
N VAL A 14 -28.98 -13.02 38.11
CA VAL A 14 -28.49 -12.55 36.81
C VAL A 14 -29.45 -11.52 36.24
N ASP A 15 -28.95 -10.31 35.97
CA ASP A 15 -29.70 -9.28 35.24
C ASP A 15 -29.68 -9.59 33.74
N PHE A 16 -30.64 -10.38 33.28
CA PHE A 16 -30.79 -10.68 31.86
C PHE A 16 -31.12 -9.42 31.03
N GLY A 17 -31.78 -8.42 31.64
CA GLY A 17 -32.13 -7.19 30.95
C GLY A 17 -30.88 -6.42 30.54
N GLU A 18 -29.95 -6.24 31.49
CA GLU A 18 -28.65 -5.63 31.23
C GLU A 18 -27.85 -6.41 30.17
N ILE A 19 -27.81 -7.75 30.28
CA ILE A 19 -27.11 -8.60 29.31
C ILE A 19 -27.71 -8.43 27.90
N ALA A 20 -29.03 -8.48 27.76
CA ALA A 20 -29.69 -8.33 26.48
C ALA A 20 -29.45 -6.95 25.85
N CYS A 21 -29.49 -5.88 26.66
CA CYS A 21 -29.19 -4.53 26.21
C CYS A 21 -27.75 -4.42 25.69
N HIS A 22 -26.78 -4.97 26.42
CA HIS A 22 -25.39 -5.02 25.99
C HIS A 22 -25.20 -5.83 24.70
N VAL A 23 -25.79 -7.03 24.60
CA VAL A 23 -25.67 -7.86 23.40
C VAL A 23 -26.22 -7.15 22.17
N ILE A 24 -27.43 -6.55 22.26
CA ILE A 24 -28.04 -5.82 21.14
C ILE A 24 -27.17 -4.62 20.75
N THR A 25 -26.64 -3.89 21.73
CA THR A 25 -25.76 -2.73 21.51
C THR A 25 -24.44 -3.15 20.84
N THR A 26 -23.83 -4.24 21.28
CA THR A 26 -22.63 -4.82 20.64
C THR A 26 -22.91 -5.26 19.21
N VAL A 27 -24.06 -5.89 18.95
CA VAL A 27 -24.45 -6.26 17.57
C VAL A 27 -24.59 -5.01 16.71
N ALA A 28 -25.28 -3.98 17.20
CA ALA A 28 -25.40 -2.69 16.51
C ALA A 28 -24.02 -2.08 16.19
N ALA A 29 -23.10 -2.08 17.16
CA ALA A 29 -21.73 -1.58 16.99
C ALA A 29 -20.90 -2.38 15.97
N ASN A 30 -21.11 -3.70 15.89
CA ASN A 30 -20.39 -4.58 14.96
C ASN A 30 -20.90 -4.48 13.53
N VAL A 31 -22.21 -4.28 13.32
CA VAL A 31 -22.81 -4.21 11.98
C VAL A 31 -22.73 -2.81 11.34
N GLY A 32 -22.22 -1.80 12.03
CA GLY A 32 -22.04 -0.45 11.47
C GLY A 32 -23.06 0.58 11.94
N GLY A 33 -23.91 0.25 12.93
CA GLY A 33 -24.79 1.19 13.61
C GLY A 33 -26.23 0.71 13.76
N VAL A 34 -27.04 1.55 14.42
CA VAL A 34 -28.47 1.26 14.67
C VAL A 34 -29.27 1.18 13.37
N GLU A 35 -29.01 2.06 12.42
CA GLU A 35 -29.77 2.07 11.16
C GLU A 35 -29.44 0.85 10.30
N GLU A 36 -28.18 0.41 10.26
CA GLU A 36 -27.77 -0.80 9.57
C GLU A 36 -28.37 -2.06 10.22
N LEU A 37 -28.39 -2.11 11.56
CA LEU A 37 -29.06 -3.19 12.30
C LEU A 37 -30.55 -3.32 11.96
N LEU A 38 -31.22 -2.19 11.66
CA LEU A 38 -32.66 -2.12 11.45
C LEU A 38 -33.09 -2.12 9.98
N ALA A 39 -32.13 -2.17 9.04
CA ALA A 39 -32.35 -2.04 7.61
C ALA A 39 -33.31 -3.11 7.02
N GLY A 40 -33.40 -4.29 7.65
CA GLY A 40 -34.27 -5.37 7.19
C GLY A 40 -35.77 -5.10 7.34
N ARG A 41 -36.18 -4.29 8.33
CA ARG A 41 -37.59 -3.92 8.54
C ARG A 41 -37.73 -2.58 9.27
N PRO A 42 -37.31 -1.48 8.64
CA PRO A 42 -37.38 -0.16 9.26
C PRO A 42 -38.82 0.24 9.60
N GLY A 43 -39.01 0.89 10.74
CA GLY A 43 -40.31 1.41 11.20
C GLY A 43 -41.28 0.39 11.80
N SER A 44 -40.83 -0.84 12.07
CA SER A 44 -41.62 -1.78 12.86
C SER A 44 -41.56 -1.48 14.36
N TRP A 45 -42.56 -1.93 15.12
CA TRP A 45 -42.56 -1.74 16.58
C TRP A 45 -41.37 -2.43 17.24
N GLU A 46 -40.88 -3.54 16.68
CA GLU A 46 -39.65 -4.21 17.14
C GLU A 46 -38.42 -3.33 16.90
N ALA A 47 -38.33 -2.70 15.72
CA ALA A 47 -37.23 -1.81 15.36
C ALA A 47 -37.18 -0.59 16.30
N ASP A 48 -38.34 -0.05 16.69
CA ASP A 48 -38.40 1.06 17.65
C ASP A 48 -37.89 0.66 19.03
N TYR A 49 -38.23 -0.53 19.54
CA TYR A 49 -37.67 -1.02 20.81
C TYR A 49 -36.17 -1.28 20.73
N VAL A 50 -35.69 -1.88 19.65
CA VAL A 50 -34.25 -2.12 19.46
C VAL A 50 -33.49 -0.80 19.39
N ARG A 51 -33.99 0.20 18.63
CA ARG A 51 -33.42 1.55 18.60
C ARG A 51 -33.36 2.16 19.99
N GLN A 52 -34.46 2.11 20.74
CA GLN A 52 -34.53 2.63 22.10
C GLN A 52 -33.54 1.93 23.03
N ILE A 53 -33.39 0.61 22.94
CA ILE A 53 -32.42 -0.16 23.73
C ILE A 53 -31.00 0.32 23.44
N VAL A 54 -30.60 0.41 22.18
CA VAL A 54 -29.25 0.83 21.81
C VAL A 54 -28.97 2.26 22.28
N GLN A 55 -29.90 3.18 22.01
CA GLN A 55 -29.76 4.59 22.43
C GLN A 55 -29.75 4.73 23.97
N SER A 56 -30.52 3.92 24.70
CA SER A 56 -30.52 3.97 26.16
C SER A 56 -29.25 3.36 26.77
N THR A 57 -28.58 2.47 26.05
CA THR A 57 -27.36 1.77 26.51
C THR A 57 -26.10 2.54 26.16
N ALA A 58 -25.96 2.95 24.89
CA ALA A 58 -24.78 3.64 24.37
C ALA A 58 -24.95 5.17 24.29
N GLY A 59 -26.16 5.71 24.40
CA GLY A 59 -26.44 7.10 24.08
C GLY A 59 -26.70 7.33 22.59
N ASP A 60 -26.90 8.60 22.23
CA ASP A 60 -27.17 9.03 20.85
C ASP A 60 -25.90 9.36 20.04
N ASP A 61 -24.74 9.39 20.70
CA ASP A 61 -23.46 9.68 20.05
C ASP A 61 -22.91 8.40 19.37
N PRO A 62 -22.71 8.41 18.04
CA PRO A 62 -22.11 7.28 17.34
C PRO A 62 -20.75 6.85 17.92
N ASP A 63 -19.96 7.78 18.47
CA ASP A 63 -18.65 7.47 19.05
C ASP A 63 -18.79 6.64 20.34
N GLU A 64 -19.87 6.81 21.09
CA GLU A 64 -20.16 6.03 22.30
C GLU A 64 -20.56 4.59 21.95
N LEU A 65 -21.28 4.40 20.84
CA LEU A 65 -21.63 3.06 20.32
C LEU A 65 -20.37 2.24 19.98
N LEU A 66 -19.30 2.90 19.51
CA LEU A 66 -18.05 2.22 19.14
C LEU A 66 -17.39 1.48 20.31
N ARG A 67 -17.60 1.93 21.55
CA ARG A 67 -17.04 1.28 22.74
C ARG A 67 -17.60 -0.13 22.98
N TYR A 68 -18.75 -0.44 22.38
CA TYR A 68 -19.38 -1.76 22.45
C TYR A 68 -18.95 -2.70 21.32
N ARG A 69 -18.13 -2.23 20.37
CA ARG A 69 -17.66 -3.04 19.25
C ARG A 69 -16.67 -4.10 19.73
N THR A 70 -16.87 -5.33 19.26
CA THR A 70 -15.99 -6.47 19.56
C THR A 70 -15.30 -7.01 18.31
N GLU A 71 -15.89 -6.81 17.13
CA GLU A 71 -15.29 -7.20 15.85
C GLU A 71 -14.25 -6.17 15.39
N PRO A 72 -13.13 -6.60 14.78
CA PRO A 72 -12.18 -5.68 14.19
C PRO A 72 -12.83 -4.73 13.16
N VAL A 73 -12.30 -3.53 13.03
CA VAL A 73 -12.58 -2.66 11.88
C VAL A 73 -11.76 -3.18 10.70
N ARG A 74 -12.44 -3.50 9.59
CA ARG A 74 -11.78 -4.01 8.38
C ARG A 74 -11.65 -2.88 7.37
N LEU A 75 -10.43 -2.42 7.14
CA LEU A 75 -10.13 -1.35 6.20
C LEU A 75 -9.69 -1.95 4.87
N ALA A 76 -10.37 -1.55 3.82
CA ALA A 76 -9.98 -1.93 2.48
C ALA A 76 -8.83 -1.02 2.03
N PHE A 77 -7.64 -1.56 1.83
CA PHE A 77 -6.44 -0.73 1.71
C PHE A 77 -5.43 -1.29 0.71
N ASP A 78 -5.02 -0.41 -0.19
CA ASP A 78 -3.87 -0.56 -1.06
C ASP A 78 -2.96 0.66 -0.88
N ALA A 79 -1.69 0.43 -0.55
CA ALA A 79 -0.72 1.50 -0.37
C ALA A 79 -0.38 2.19 -1.70
N GLU A 80 -0.42 1.44 -2.80
CA GLU A 80 -0.12 1.97 -4.13
C GLU A 80 -1.19 2.97 -4.59
N ASP A 81 -2.48 2.65 -4.38
CA ASP A 81 -3.59 3.58 -4.62
C ASP A 81 -3.43 4.88 -3.80
N VAL A 82 -3.04 4.76 -2.54
CA VAL A 82 -2.81 5.96 -1.72
C VAL A 82 -1.59 6.73 -2.23
N PHE A 83 -0.52 6.06 -2.64
CA PHE A 83 0.65 6.72 -3.22
C PHE A 83 0.32 7.40 -4.56
N TYR A 84 -0.58 6.84 -5.36
CA TYR A 84 -1.12 7.48 -6.56
C TYR A 84 -1.83 8.80 -6.21
N ASP A 85 -2.76 8.79 -5.25
CA ASP A 85 -3.46 10.00 -4.79
C ASP A 85 -2.52 11.09 -4.24
N LEU A 86 -1.40 10.68 -3.63
CA LEU A 86 -0.40 11.59 -3.06
C LEU A 86 0.61 12.10 -4.11
N GLY A 87 0.54 11.61 -5.35
CA GLY A 87 1.46 11.89 -6.46
C GLY A 87 2.81 11.16 -6.35
N LEU A 88 2.95 10.23 -5.41
CA LEU A 88 4.18 9.48 -5.15
C LEU A 88 4.42 8.40 -6.20
N ALA A 89 3.36 7.82 -6.76
CA ALA A 89 3.46 6.88 -7.89
C ALA A 89 4.08 7.58 -9.11
N ASP A 90 3.52 8.73 -9.52
CA ASP A 90 4.07 9.53 -10.64
C ASP A 90 5.52 9.95 -10.38
N LEU A 91 5.85 10.35 -9.14
CA LEU A 91 7.23 10.67 -8.76
C LEU A 91 8.16 9.46 -8.93
N TYR A 92 7.75 8.29 -8.45
CA TYR A 92 8.51 7.06 -8.61
C TYR A 92 8.67 6.67 -10.08
N GLU A 93 7.59 6.64 -10.85
CA GLU A 93 7.59 6.26 -12.26
C GLU A 93 8.53 7.16 -13.08
N GLN A 94 8.46 8.48 -12.85
CA GLN A 94 9.36 9.42 -13.51
C GLN A 94 10.83 9.14 -13.14
N GLU A 95 11.15 8.98 -11.86
CA GLU A 95 12.52 8.77 -11.38
C GLU A 95 13.09 7.42 -11.85
N ALA A 96 12.26 6.37 -11.85
CA ALA A 96 12.63 5.06 -12.36
C ALA A 96 12.87 5.10 -13.89
N ALA A 97 12.01 5.78 -14.64
CA ALA A 97 12.18 5.94 -16.08
C ALA A 97 13.44 6.76 -16.42
N GLU A 98 13.74 7.82 -15.67
CA GLU A 98 14.95 8.61 -15.83
C GLU A 98 16.21 7.82 -15.48
N ALA A 99 16.18 7.01 -14.41
CA ALA A 99 17.29 6.12 -14.04
C ALA A 99 17.55 5.06 -15.12
N GLY A 100 16.49 4.39 -15.59
CA GLY A 100 16.58 3.41 -16.68
C GLY A 100 17.08 4.02 -17.99
N SER A 101 16.55 5.18 -18.39
CA SER A 101 17.01 5.89 -19.59
C SER A 101 18.49 6.25 -19.51
N ARG A 102 19.00 6.58 -18.32
CA ARG A 102 20.42 6.87 -18.11
C ARG A 102 21.28 5.61 -18.17
N GLU A 103 20.78 4.50 -17.64
CA GLU A 103 21.44 3.20 -17.78
C GLU A 103 21.56 2.81 -19.26
N ASP A 104 20.46 2.85 -20.01
CA ASP A 104 20.41 2.51 -21.43
C ASP A 104 21.38 3.39 -22.25
N ALA A 105 21.44 4.69 -21.97
CA ALA A 105 22.34 5.60 -22.65
C ALA A 105 23.82 5.25 -22.41
N ILE A 106 24.18 4.83 -21.20
CA ILE A 106 25.56 4.42 -20.88
C ILE A 106 25.88 3.07 -21.53
N ASP A 107 24.93 2.14 -21.55
CA ASP A 107 25.08 0.84 -22.22
C ASP A 107 25.26 1.03 -23.74
N GLU A 108 24.48 1.92 -24.36
CA GLU A 108 24.63 2.29 -25.77
C GLU A 108 25.98 2.97 -26.05
N GLU A 109 26.43 3.88 -25.17
CA GLU A 109 27.75 4.52 -25.30
C GLU A 109 28.88 3.48 -25.21
N LEU A 110 28.80 2.55 -24.27
CA LEU A 110 29.74 1.45 -24.10
C LEU A 110 29.77 0.56 -25.35
N PHE A 111 28.60 0.18 -25.85
CA PHE A 111 28.47 -0.62 -27.06
C PHE A 111 29.11 0.09 -28.26
N ASN A 112 28.85 1.39 -28.44
CA ASN A 112 29.43 2.16 -29.54
C ASN A 112 30.95 2.30 -29.43
N ALA A 113 31.49 2.41 -28.21
CA ALA A 113 32.92 2.54 -27.97
C ALA A 113 33.69 1.23 -28.21
N VAL A 114 33.13 0.08 -27.81
CA VAL A 114 33.87 -1.19 -27.68
C VAL A 114 33.50 -2.23 -28.75
N ALA A 115 32.28 -2.20 -29.29
CA ALA A 115 31.84 -3.17 -30.29
C ALA A 115 32.66 -3.07 -31.59
N THR A 116 32.88 -4.20 -32.25
CA THR A 116 33.48 -4.23 -33.59
C THR A 116 32.42 -3.90 -34.65
N PRO A 117 32.83 -3.52 -35.88
CA PRO A 117 31.88 -3.33 -36.97
C PRO A 117 31.02 -4.57 -37.26
N GLU A 118 31.59 -5.76 -37.13
CA GLU A 118 30.89 -7.04 -37.36
C GLU A 118 29.83 -7.29 -36.29
N GLU A 119 30.15 -7.05 -35.02
CA GLU A 119 29.20 -7.19 -33.91
C GLU A 119 28.06 -6.18 -34.04
N ARG A 120 28.35 -4.93 -34.40
CA ARG A 120 27.33 -3.91 -34.68
C ARG A 120 26.40 -4.33 -35.80
N ALA A 121 26.96 -4.81 -36.91
CA ALA A 121 26.16 -5.31 -38.03
C ALA A 121 25.28 -6.48 -37.59
N ARG A 122 25.82 -7.42 -36.81
CA ARG A 122 25.08 -8.58 -36.36
C ARG A 122 23.94 -8.24 -35.40
N ILE A 123 24.16 -7.33 -34.45
CA ILE A 123 23.11 -6.84 -33.56
C ILE A 123 22.00 -6.13 -34.35
N ALA A 124 22.36 -5.31 -35.35
CA ALA A 124 21.36 -4.66 -36.21
C ALA A 124 20.54 -5.68 -37.03
N GLU A 125 21.16 -6.75 -37.53
CA GLU A 125 20.45 -7.85 -38.19
C GLU A 125 19.50 -8.57 -37.23
N ILE A 126 19.94 -8.84 -35.99
CA ILE A 126 19.11 -9.46 -34.95
C ILE A 126 17.90 -8.58 -34.63
N GLN A 127 18.11 -7.27 -34.44
CA GLN A 127 17.04 -6.30 -34.17
C GLN A 127 16.05 -6.20 -35.33
N ALA A 128 16.50 -6.26 -36.58
CA ALA A 128 15.63 -6.24 -37.76
C ALA A 128 14.84 -7.55 -37.92
N ALA A 129 15.37 -8.67 -37.43
CA ALA A 129 14.72 -9.98 -37.46
C ALA A 129 13.79 -10.23 -36.25
N MET A 130 13.91 -9.44 -35.18
CA MET A 130 13.04 -9.52 -34.01
C MET A 130 11.60 -9.15 -34.38
N PRO A 131 10.61 -10.02 -34.09
CA PRO A 131 9.21 -9.70 -34.35
C PRO A 131 8.74 -8.53 -33.47
N SER A 132 7.93 -7.64 -34.05
CA SER A 132 7.23 -6.59 -33.31
C SER A 132 6.21 -7.23 -32.37
N TRP A 133 6.37 -7.02 -31.07
CA TRP A 133 5.42 -7.46 -30.04
C TRP A 133 4.01 -6.82 -30.19
N ALA A 134 3.89 -5.73 -30.97
CA ALA A 134 2.63 -5.04 -31.22
C ALA A 134 1.77 -5.73 -32.29
N GLU A 135 2.35 -6.61 -33.10
CA GLU A 135 1.60 -7.45 -34.04
C GLU A 135 1.46 -8.84 -33.41
N GLY A 136 0.31 -9.12 -32.79
CA GLY A 136 -0.03 -10.37 -32.09
C GLY A 136 -0.09 -11.61 -33.00
N GLY A 137 0.88 -11.77 -33.89
CA GLY A 137 1.12 -12.97 -34.67
C GLY A 137 1.87 -14.00 -33.84
N ASP A 138 1.60 -15.26 -34.15
CA ASP A 138 2.31 -16.46 -33.69
C ASP A 138 3.74 -16.48 -34.27
N GLY A 139 4.51 -15.42 -34.00
CA GLY A 139 5.91 -15.32 -34.37
C GLY A 139 6.66 -16.49 -33.76
N ASP A 140 7.63 -17.03 -34.51
CA ASP A 140 8.38 -18.20 -34.10
C ASP A 140 9.12 -17.90 -32.78
N ARG A 141 8.52 -18.33 -31.66
CA ARG A 141 9.01 -18.07 -30.31
C ARG A 141 10.40 -18.69 -30.13
N GLU A 142 10.67 -19.80 -30.81
CA GLU A 142 11.97 -20.47 -30.80
C GLU A 142 13.03 -19.63 -31.51
N LEU A 143 12.71 -19.05 -32.67
CA LEU A 143 13.58 -18.09 -33.36
C LEU A 143 13.86 -16.86 -32.49
N SER A 144 12.82 -16.30 -31.84
CA SER A 144 12.96 -15.11 -30.98
C SER A 144 13.88 -15.38 -29.79
N VAL A 145 13.72 -16.54 -29.13
CA VAL A 145 14.61 -16.97 -28.04
C VAL A 145 16.04 -17.15 -28.53
N SER A 146 16.24 -17.79 -29.69
CA SER A 146 17.57 -18.00 -30.29
C SER A 146 18.28 -16.67 -30.60
N LEU A 147 17.57 -15.72 -31.23
CA LEU A 147 18.09 -14.40 -31.55
C LEU A 147 18.44 -13.58 -30.29
N MET A 148 17.60 -13.62 -29.25
CA MET A 148 17.90 -12.99 -27.96
C MET A 148 19.13 -13.61 -27.30
N GLN A 149 19.28 -14.93 -27.36
CA GLN A 149 20.45 -15.62 -26.79
C GLN A 149 21.74 -15.28 -27.55
N GLU A 150 21.68 -15.15 -28.88
CA GLU A 150 22.79 -14.68 -29.69
C GLU A 150 23.19 -13.24 -29.35
N ALA A 151 22.22 -12.32 -29.23
CA ALA A 151 22.48 -10.94 -28.81
C ALA A 151 23.08 -10.85 -27.40
N SER A 152 22.60 -11.67 -26.45
CA SER A 152 23.19 -11.79 -25.10
C SER A 152 24.66 -12.21 -25.18
N THR A 153 24.97 -13.21 -26.01
CA THR A 153 26.35 -13.70 -26.16
C THR A 153 27.28 -12.61 -26.72
N ILE A 154 26.81 -11.81 -27.68
CA ILE A 154 27.59 -10.71 -28.26
C ILE A 154 27.79 -9.59 -27.22
N THR A 155 26.75 -9.18 -26.52
CA THR A 155 26.81 -8.12 -25.50
C THR A 155 27.69 -8.51 -24.31
N GLU A 156 27.63 -9.76 -23.85
CA GLU A 156 28.56 -10.31 -22.85
C GLU A 156 30.02 -10.27 -23.31
N ALA A 157 30.30 -10.61 -24.57
CA ALA A 157 31.66 -10.55 -25.13
C ALA A 157 32.18 -9.10 -25.24
N ILE A 158 31.31 -8.13 -25.53
CA ILE A 158 31.63 -6.71 -25.52
C ILE A 158 31.96 -6.24 -24.10
N ALA A 159 31.11 -6.57 -23.13
CA ALA A 159 31.32 -6.22 -21.72
C ALA A 159 32.63 -6.80 -21.17
N ALA A 160 32.93 -8.07 -21.45
CA ALA A 160 34.18 -8.71 -21.03
C ALA A 160 35.42 -8.03 -21.64
N ARG A 161 35.34 -7.58 -22.90
CA ARG A 161 36.44 -6.80 -23.52
C ARG A 161 36.59 -5.42 -22.90
N ALA A 162 35.49 -4.74 -22.61
CA ALA A 162 35.50 -3.44 -21.95
C ALA A 162 36.11 -3.52 -20.55
N GLU A 163 35.76 -4.55 -19.78
CA GLU A 163 36.37 -4.83 -18.47
C GLU A 163 37.87 -5.08 -18.59
N ALA A 164 38.29 -5.94 -19.53
CA ALA A 164 39.70 -6.25 -19.75
C ALA A 164 40.52 -5.02 -20.19
N ALA A 165 39.90 -4.09 -20.91
CA ALA A 165 40.51 -2.83 -21.34
C ALA A 165 40.50 -1.74 -20.25
N GLY A 166 39.77 -1.94 -19.15
CA GLY A 166 39.63 -0.95 -18.07
C GLY A 166 38.78 0.26 -18.49
N GLU A 167 37.76 0.06 -19.32
CA GLU A 167 36.90 1.13 -19.81
C GLU A 167 36.15 1.84 -18.66
N PRO A 168 36.25 3.17 -18.54
CA PRO A 168 35.60 3.91 -17.46
C PRO A 168 34.07 3.81 -17.49
N LEU A 169 33.49 3.54 -18.68
CA LEU A 169 32.06 3.34 -18.86
C LEU A 169 31.51 2.11 -18.12
N ILE A 170 32.32 1.09 -17.83
CA ILE A 170 31.90 -0.07 -17.04
C ILE A 170 31.55 0.33 -15.59
N ALA A 171 32.38 1.18 -14.98
CA ALA A 171 32.12 1.69 -13.64
C ALA A 171 30.87 2.58 -13.63
N ALA A 172 30.68 3.41 -14.66
CA ALA A 172 29.48 4.23 -14.81
C ALA A 172 28.22 3.38 -14.98
N LEU A 173 28.27 2.32 -15.80
CA LEU A 173 27.16 1.40 -16.03
C LEU A 173 26.79 0.62 -14.78
N THR A 174 27.79 0.15 -14.03
CA THR A 174 27.57 -0.54 -12.74
C THR A 174 26.93 0.42 -11.72
N SER A 175 27.36 1.67 -11.68
CA SER A 175 26.75 2.69 -10.82
C SER A 175 25.31 2.98 -11.23
N ALA A 176 25.01 3.07 -12.54
CA ALA A 176 23.65 3.31 -13.04
C ALA A 176 22.71 2.14 -12.68
N ARG A 177 23.12 0.91 -12.95
CA ARG A 177 22.40 -0.32 -12.55
C ARG A 177 22.10 -0.38 -11.07
N THR A 178 23.07 0.01 -10.24
CA THR A 178 22.90 0.05 -8.78
C THR A 178 21.83 1.06 -8.39
N VAL A 179 21.80 2.23 -9.04
CA VAL A 179 20.76 3.25 -8.80
C VAL A 179 19.39 2.72 -9.21
N THR A 180 19.23 2.17 -10.42
CA THR A 180 17.97 1.60 -10.92
C THR A 180 17.40 0.56 -9.93
N ALA A 181 18.22 -0.43 -9.56
CA ALA A 181 17.80 -1.48 -8.63
C ALA A 181 17.48 -0.94 -7.22
N THR A 182 18.17 0.11 -6.79
CA THR A 182 17.92 0.73 -5.48
C THR A 182 16.63 1.54 -5.48
N VAL A 183 16.29 2.21 -6.58
CA VAL A 183 15.01 2.93 -6.75
C VAL A 183 13.82 1.98 -6.60
N GLU A 184 13.82 0.85 -7.29
CA GLU A 184 12.76 -0.19 -7.19
C GLU A 184 12.65 -0.72 -5.76
N LYS A 185 13.80 -1.03 -5.13
CA LYS A 185 13.84 -1.51 -3.75
C LYS A 185 13.29 -0.50 -2.75
N LEU A 186 13.62 0.79 -2.92
CA LEU A 186 13.12 1.85 -2.05
C LEU A 186 11.60 2.01 -2.19
N TRP A 187 11.06 1.88 -3.41
CA TRP A 187 9.62 1.91 -3.66
C TRP A 187 8.88 0.81 -2.86
N GLU A 188 9.31 -0.44 -2.98
CA GLU A 188 8.73 -1.57 -2.23
C GLU A 188 8.84 -1.37 -0.71
N GLN A 189 9.99 -0.87 -0.24
CA GLN A 189 10.22 -0.59 1.17
C GLN A 189 9.28 0.50 1.70
N ASP A 190 9.08 1.56 0.93
CA ASP A 190 8.24 2.69 1.32
C ASP A 190 6.75 2.29 1.32
N LEU A 191 6.28 1.50 0.35
CA LEU A 191 4.91 0.95 0.36
C LEU A 191 4.67 0.10 1.63
N ALA A 192 5.63 -0.77 1.96
CA ALA A 192 5.54 -1.61 3.16
C ALA A 192 5.58 -0.76 4.45
N ALA A 193 6.47 0.23 4.52
CA ALA A 193 6.58 1.13 5.67
C ALA A 193 5.31 1.98 5.85
N TYR A 194 4.75 2.51 4.76
CA TYR A 194 3.52 3.28 4.81
C TYR A 194 2.32 2.42 5.22
N THR A 195 2.24 1.17 4.75
CA THR A 195 1.21 0.22 5.19
C THR A 195 1.21 0.05 6.73
N GLN A 196 2.40 -0.08 7.33
CA GLN A 196 2.54 -0.18 8.78
C GLN A 196 2.16 1.14 9.48
N ALA A 197 2.60 2.27 8.94
CA ALA A 197 2.29 3.61 9.46
C ALA A 197 0.78 3.90 9.43
N TYR A 198 0.11 3.54 8.33
CA TYR A 198 -1.33 3.63 8.14
C TYR A 198 -2.08 2.78 9.16
N LEU A 199 -1.70 1.50 9.33
CA LEU A 199 -2.31 0.62 10.31
C LEU A 199 -2.13 1.15 11.75
N ALA A 200 -0.98 1.72 12.06
CA ALA A 200 -0.73 2.34 13.36
C ALA A 200 -1.61 3.59 13.59
N ALA A 201 -1.76 4.45 12.57
CA ALA A 201 -2.64 5.62 12.64
C ALA A 201 -4.11 5.22 12.81
N ALA A 202 -4.58 4.20 12.08
CA ALA A 202 -5.92 3.65 12.23
C ALA A 202 -6.19 3.12 13.65
N ARG A 203 -5.24 2.36 14.21
CA ARG A 203 -5.34 1.87 15.60
C ARG A 203 -5.36 2.99 16.62
N ARG A 204 -4.59 4.06 16.39
CA ARG A 204 -4.57 5.25 17.25
C ARG A 204 -5.94 5.93 17.29
N TYR A 205 -6.60 6.08 16.12
CA TYR A 205 -7.94 6.67 16.05
C TYR A 205 -8.94 6.03 17.03
N LEU A 206 -8.92 4.70 17.09
CA LEU A 206 -9.78 3.90 17.96
C LEU A 206 -9.33 3.97 19.42
N THR A 207 -8.02 3.83 19.66
CA THR A 207 -7.45 3.82 21.02
C THR A 207 -7.70 5.14 21.75
N ASP A 208 -7.55 6.27 21.07
CA ASP A 208 -7.78 7.61 21.64
C ASP A 208 -9.24 7.84 22.05
N ARG A 209 -10.17 7.05 21.51
CA ARG A 209 -11.61 7.06 21.84
C ARG A 209 -12.02 5.98 22.86
N GLY A 210 -11.05 5.23 23.37
CA GLY A 210 -11.29 4.13 24.31
C GLY A 210 -11.88 2.87 23.68
N VAL A 211 -11.79 2.74 22.35
CA VAL A 211 -12.25 1.56 21.62
C VAL A 211 -11.12 0.51 21.62
N THR A 212 -11.43 -0.72 22.03
CA THR A 212 -10.42 -1.78 22.21
C THR A 212 -10.42 -2.83 21.11
N CYS A 213 -11.29 -2.72 20.10
CA CYS A 213 -11.31 -3.67 18.99
C CYS A 213 -10.07 -3.51 18.08
N GLY A 214 -9.73 -4.58 17.36
CA GLY A 214 -8.61 -4.58 16.43
C GLY A 214 -8.88 -3.79 15.15
N VAL A 215 -7.83 -3.56 14.37
CA VAL A 215 -7.92 -3.10 12.98
C VAL A 215 -7.25 -4.14 12.09
N GLU A 216 -7.94 -4.54 11.04
CA GLU A 216 -7.49 -5.46 10.00
C GLU A 216 -7.47 -4.76 8.65
N LEU A 217 -6.41 -4.97 7.86
CA LEU A 217 -6.38 -4.53 6.47
C LEU A 217 -6.88 -5.67 5.59
N ALA A 218 -7.77 -5.35 4.66
CA ALA A 218 -8.29 -6.26 3.67
C ALA A 218 -7.87 -5.79 2.27
N THR A 219 -7.40 -6.73 1.46
CA THR A 219 -7.19 -6.50 0.03
C THR A 219 -8.53 -6.62 -0.68
N ILE A 220 -8.92 -5.61 -1.46
CA ILE A 220 -10.12 -5.69 -2.28
C ILE A 220 -9.78 -6.46 -3.56
N PRO A 221 -10.59 -7.44 -3.98
CA PRO A 221 -10.44 -8.04 -5.29
C PRO A 221 -10.57 -6.97 -6.39
N THR A 222 -9.74 -7.08 -7.43
CA THR A 222 -9.77 -6.16 -8.58
C THR A 222 -11.18 -6.07 -9.17
N GLY A 223 -11.73 -4.84 -9.25
CA GLY A 223 -13.06 -4.58 -9.82
C GLY A 223 -14.22 -4.58 -8.82
N GLU A 224 -13.97 -4.86 -7.54
CA GLU A 224 -14.96 -4.65 -6.47
C GLU A 224 -14.75 -3.29 -5.79
N LEU A 225 -15.84 -2.64 -5.39
CA LEU A 225 -15.76 -1.46 -4.54
C LEU A 225 -15.85 -1.92 -3.09
N ALA A 226 -14.95 -1.41 -2.25
CA ALA A 226 -15.10 -1.60 -0.82
C ALA A 226 -16.42 -1.00 -0.34
N THR A 227 -17.15 -1.79 0.45
CA THR A 227 -18.31 -1.30 1.18
C THR A 227 -17.80 -0.72 2.47
N TRP A 228 -17.88 0.61 2.56
CA TRP A 228 -17.48 1.34 3.74
C TRP A 228 -18.72 1.66 4.57
N ASP A 229 -18.70 1.29 5.84
CA ASP A 229 -19.60 1.89 6.81
C ASP A 229 -19.01 3.23 7.29
N ALA A 230 -19.84 4.06 7.94
CA ALA A 230 -19.44 5.40 8.36
C ALA A 230 -18.25 5.41 9.32
N LEU A 231 -18.02 4.33 10.09
CA LEU A 231 -16.86 4.21 10.97
C LEU A 231 -15.60 3.92 10.16
N THR A 232 -15.70 2.97 9.24
CA THR A 232 -14.61 2.52 8.40
C THR A 232 -14.09 3.68 7.55
N ASP A 233 -14.99 4.52 7.04
CA ASP A 233 -14.66 5.78 6.36
C ASP A 233 -13.86 6.73 7.27
N GLN A 234 -14.35 7.01 8.48
CA GLN A 234 -13.67 7.92 9.42
C GLN A 234 -12.27 7.41 9.82
N VAL A 235 -12.15 6.12 10.08
CA VAL A 235 -10.85 5.50 10.42
C VAL A 235 -9.89 5.61 9.24
N HIS A 236 -10.38 5.37 8.01
CA HIS A 236 -9.58 5.50 6.79
C HIS A 236 -9.12 6.94 6.54
N GLU A 237 -10.04 7.91 6.60
CA GLU A 237 -9.73 9.33 6.42
C GLU A 237 -8.72 9.82 7.47
N TYR A 238 -8.91 9.45 8.74
CA TYR A 238 -7.95 9.79 9.78
C TYR A 238 -6.58 9.16 9.52
N ALA A 239 -6.54 7.87 9.17
CA ALA A 239 -5.29 7.18 8.91
C ALA A 239 -4.55 7.80 7.73
N ARG A 240 -5.23 8.12 6.62
CA ARG A 240 -4.63 8.82 5.47
C ARG A 240 -4.06 10.19 5.84
N ALA A 241 -4.79 10.97 6.64
CA ALA A 241 -4.36 12.30 7.03
C ALA A 241 -3.23 12.32 8.07
N ASN A 242 -2.97 11.21 8.76
CA ASN A 242 -2.06 11.19 9.91
C ASN A 242 -0.97 10.10 9.87
N ALA A 243 -0.97 9.24 8.85
CA ALA A 243 0.06 8.23 8.66
C ALA A 243 1.34 8.91 8.15
N PRO A 244 2.48 8.79 8.86
CA PRO A 244 3.70 9.41 8.41
C PRO A 244 4.19 8.80 7.09
N LEU A 245 4.64 9.66 6.17
CA LEU A 245 5.30 9.24 4.94
C LEU A 245 6.68 8.65 5.26
N PRO A 246 7.10 7.56 4.59
CA PRO A 246 8.40 6.92 4.85
C PRO A 246 9.60 7.85 4.66
N MET A 247 9.51 8.81 3.74
CA MET A 247 10.58 9.72 3.37
C MET A 247 10.83 10.83 4.39
N THR A 248 9.79 11.24 5.13
CA THR A 248 9.83 12.40 6.04
C THR A 248 9.61 12.03 7.49
N GLY A 249 8.93 10.91 7.77
CA GLY A 249 8.44 10.58 9.11
C GLY A 249 7.28 11.46 9.57
N GLU A 250 6.74 12.30 8.68
CA GLU A 250 5.66 13.27 8.96
C GLU A 250 4.42 12.94 8.12
N ALA A 251 3.25 13.34 8.60
CA ALA A 251 2.00 13.15 7.86
C ALA A 251 2.01 13.89 6.51
N PRO A 252 1.20 13.47 5.51
CA PRO A 252 1.16 14.12 4.21
C PRO A 252 0.72 15.59 4.34
N ASP A 253 1.49 16.48 3.73
CA ASP A 253 1.18 17.92 3.70
C ASP A 253 0.69 18.32 2.31
N HIS A 254 -0.55 18.82 2.27
CA HIS A 254 -1.21 19.31 1.04
C HIS A 254 -1.25 20.85 0.96
N SER A 255 -0.60 21.56 1.88
CA SER A 255 -0.68 23.02 1.98
C SER A 255 -0.01 23.77 0.82
N ASP A 256 0.93 23.12 0.14
CA ASP A 256 1.73 23.70 -0.94
C ASP A 256 1.88 22.74 -2.14
N GLY A 257 0.75 22.20 -2.61
CA GLY A 257 0.66 21.27 -3.74
C GLY A 257 0.49 19.82 -3.32
N SER A 258 0.89 18.88 -4.18
CA SER A 258 0.88 17.46 -3.80
C SER A 258 2.00 17.18 -2.79
N PRO A 259 1.84 16.18 -1.89
CA PRO A 259 2.93 15.72 -1.02
C PRO A 259 4.19 15.34 -1.81
N ALA A 260 4.03 14.75 -3.00
CA ALA A 260 5.15 14.48 -3.90
C ALA A 260 5.92 15.72 -4.33
N ASP A 261 5.25 16.85 -4.60
CA ASP A 261 5.91 18.11 -4.93
C ASP A 261 6.75 18.65 -3.77
N ALA A 262 6.28 18.46 -2.53
CA ALA A 262 7.03 18.82 -1.34
C ALA A 262 8.30 17.96 -1.19
N LEU A 263 8.20 16.64 -1.44
CA LEU A 263 9.37 15.74 -1.44
C LEU A 263 10.39 16.13 -2.52
N ARG A 264 9.92 16.46 -3.72
CA ARG A 264 10.77 16.92 -4.82
C ARG A 264 11.52 18.20 -4.45
N ARG A 265 10.83 19.18 -3.84
CA ARG A 265 11.48 20.42 -3.35
C ARG A 265 12.49 20.16 -2.24
N ALA A 266 12.27 19.14 -1.42
CA ALA A 266 13.17 18.76 -0.33
C ALA A 266 14.37 17.90 -0.79
N GLY A 267 14.44 17.49 -2.07
CA GLY A 267 15.49 16.59 -2.56
C GLY A 267 15.38 15.16 -1.98
N LEU A 268 14.15 14.73 -1.67
CA LEU A 268 13.84 13.41 -1.11
C LEU A 268 13.29 12.45 -2.18
N THR A 269 13.70 12.61 -3.43
CA THR A 269 13.28 11.72 -4.52
C THR A 269 13.91 10.34 -4.40
N TYR A 270 13.38 9.35 -5.14
CA TYR A 270 13.91 8.00 -5.15
C TYR A 270 15.35 7.95 -5.68
N THR A 271 15.66 8.68 -6.76
CA THR A 271 17.02 8.68 -7.31
C THR A 271 18.02 9.36 -6.37
N ASP A 272 17.62 10.45 -5.71
CA ASP A 272 18.49 11.14 -4.75
C ASP A 272 18.80 10.28 -3.52
N ARG A 273 17.81 9.53 -3.02
CA ARG A 273 18.01 8.53 -1.96
C ARG A 273 18.83 7.34 -2.43
N ALA A 274 18.61 6.84 -3.64
CA ALA A 274 19.35 5.73 -4.21
C ALA A 274 20.85 6.05 -4.39
N ARG A 275 21.20 7.29 -4.72
CA ARG A 275 22.60 7.74 -4.83
C ARG A 275 23.31 7.86 -3.47
N GLN A 276 22.57 7.88 -2.36
CA GLN A 276 23.10 8.05 -1.00
C GLN A 276 23.20 6.73 -0.22
N ALA A 277 22.59 5.65 -0.73
CA ALA A 277 22.58 4.32 -0.14
C ALA A 277 23.88 3.54 -0.42
#